data_AF-A0A2E6TJ88-F1
#
_entry.id   AF-A0A2E6TJ88-F1
#
_cell.length_a   1.000
_cell.length_b   1.000
_cell.length_c   1.000
_cell.angle_alpha   90.00
_cell.angle_beta   90.00
_cell.angle_gamma   90.00
#
_symmetry.space_group_name_H-M   'P 1'
#
loop_
_entity.id
_entity.type
_entity.pdbx_description
1 polymer ?
#
loop_
_entity_poly.entity_id
_entity_poly.type
_entity_poly.pdbx_seq_one_letter_code
_entity_poly.pdbx_strand_id
1 'polypeptide(L)'
;MTHFPSSFLSVFILGLLACSSAHAKPLKVFILCGQSNMEGHAKISTFEAMRTDPLTKPILKEMVDEKGNPVVCDQVWISYFTGGRDNMGEGFGKLTAGYGSRRNPAEASDKIGPEFTFGIYAQKALREPVLIIKTAWGGKSIHTDFRPPSAGPYPFSEKELENLKNRGRNLKEVQAEKAEQTGRFYRLMIEHVRRVLKDVKRVYPDYDSEDGYELAGFAWFQGWNDMVASGTYPNRGQPGGYDAYSECLAHFIRDVRKDLKAPDMKFVIGVMGVGGPLDKYASQRYVPIHGSFREAMAAPASMPEFKGDVMAVRTAPFWDARLQRMEDNQGKIKQMAGFLKSKHKDHPNKDGSMDAKAQKAHLDKYRKELISAEDDAYAKVARSNAAYHYFGSAKTMARIGKAFAEAMMQMSKK
;
A
#
# COMPACT_ATOMS: atom_id res chain seq x y z
N MET A 1 -81.32 -23.42 -43.98
CA MET A 1 -80.86 -22.95 -42.67
C MET A 1 -79.93 -24.00 -42.10
N THR A 2 -78.72 -23.55 -41.83
CA THR A 2 -77.49 -24.30 -41.56
C THR A 2 -77.26 -24.42 -40.06
N HIS A 3 -76.86 -25.59 -39.55
CA HIS A 3 -76.11 -25.67 -38.31
C HIS A 3 -74.94 -26.65 -38.43
N PHE A 4 -73.74 -26.08 -38.32
CA PHE A 4 -72.42 -26.71 -38.28
C PHE A 4 -72.16 -27.39 -36.92
N PRO A 5 -71.34 -28.46 -36.85
CA PRO A 5 -70.78 -28.94 -35.59
C PRO A 5 -69.52 -28.13 -35.23
N SER A 6 -69.45 -27.67 -33.99
CA SER A 6 -68.29 -26.95 -33.44
C SER A 6 -67.19 -27.92 -33.02
N SER A 7 -66.09 -27.93 -33.76
CA SER A 7 -64.83 -28.57 -33.35
C SER A 7 -64.13 -27.71 -32.30
N PHE A 8 -63.90 -28.27 -31.11
CA PHE A 8 -63.03 -27.70 -30.08
C PHE A 8 -61.56 -27.90 -30.49
N LEU A 9 -60.91 -26.82 -30.92
CA LEU A 9 -59.47 -26.78 -31.15
C LEU A 9 -58.76 -26.54 -29.81
N SER A 10 -58.17 -27.58 -29.22
CA SER A 10 -57.30 -27.44 -28.05
C SER A 10 -55.94 -26.90 -28.50
N VAL A 11 -55.70 -25.61 -28.25
CA VAL A 11 -54.39 -24.97 -28.44
C VAL A 11 -53.53 -25.27 -27.22
N PHE A 12 -52.55 -26.17 -27.38
CA PHE A 12 -51.46 -26.35 -26.43
C PHE A 12 -50.52 -25.13 -26.53
N ILE A 13 -50.61 -24.21 -25.57
CA ILE A 13 -49.61 -23.16 -25.39
C ILE A 13 -48.41 -23.81 -24.69
N LEU A 14 -47.39 -24.16 -25.49
CA LEU A 14 -46.09 -24.59 -24.98
C LEU A 14 -45.39 -23.35 -24.39
N GLY A 15 -45.46 -23.19 -23.07
CA GLY A 15 -44.74 -22.16 -22.35
C GLY A 15 -43.24 -22.38 -22.48
N LEU A 16 -42.59 -21.67 -23.41
CA LEU A 16 -41.14 -21.49 -23.43
C LEU A 16 -40.74 -20.74 -22.16
N LEU A 17 -40.35 -21.49 -21.13
CA LEU A 17 -39.48 -20.99 -20.07
C LEU A 17 -38.16 -20.57 -20.72
N ALA A 18 -38.11 -19.33 -21.19
CA ALA A 18 -36.84 -18.66 -21.43
C ALA A 18 -36.16 -18.54 -20.08
N CYS A 19 -35.29 -19.50 -19.76
CA CYS A 19 -34.20 -19.25 -18.82
C CYS A 19 -33.39 -18.12 -19.42
N SER A 20 -33.72 -16.87 -19.07
CA SER A 20 -32.78 -15.78 -19.17
C SER A 20 -31.61 -16.18 -18.28
N SER A 21 -30.57 -16.75 -18.88
CA SER A 21 -29.26 -16.80 -18.27
C SER A 21 -28.89 -15.35 -17.99
N ALA A 22 -29.16 -14.90 -16.77
CA ALA A 22 -28.66 -13.63 -16.29
C ALA A 22 -27.14 -13.78 -16.30
N HIS A 23 -26.50 -13.35 -17.39
CA HIS A 23 -25.05 -13.29 -17.47
C HIS A 23 -24.57 -12.53 -16.24
N ALA A 24 -23.70 -13.15 -15.45
CA ALA A 24 -23.15 -12.46 -14.31
C ALA A 24 -22.40 -11.23 -14.84
N LYS A 25 -22.40 -10.16 -14.06
CA LYS A 25 -21.64 -8.97 -14.43
C LYS A 25 -20.15 -9.34 -14.55
N PRO A 26 -19.42 -8.75 -15.52
CA PRO A 26 -18.02 -9.07 -15.74
C PRO A 26 -17.20 -8.82 -14.46
N LEU A 27 -16.25 -9.71 -14.20
CA LEU A 27 -15.36 -9.63 -13.05
C LEU A 27 -14.60 -8.31 -13.05
N LYS A 28 -14.73 -7.54 -11.97
CA LYS A 28 -13.93 -6.33 -11.75
C LYS A 28 -12.57 -6.71 -11.17
N VAL A 29 -11.51 -6.49 -11.95
CA VAL A 29 -10.14 -6.79 -11.54
C VAL A 29 -9.43 -5.53 -11.10
N PHE A 30 -8.88 -5.55 -9.89
CA PHE A 30 -8.04 -4.47 -9.35
C PHE A 30 -6.63 -4.95 -9.07
N ILE A 31 -5.64 -4.20 -9.53
CA ILE A 31 -4.23 -4.50 -9.28
C ILE A 31 -3.74 -3.63 -8.12
N LEU A 32 -3.21 -4.25 -7.07
CA LEU A 32 -2.64 -3.56 -5.91
C LEU A 32 -1.12 -3.80 -5.90
N CYS A 33 -0.34 -2.78 -6.21
CA CYS A 33 1.10 -2.93 -6.39
C CYS A 33 1.93 -1.93 -5.58
N GLY A 34 3.09 -2.34 -5.10
CA GLY A 34 4.03 -1.43 -4.46
C GLY A 34 5.09 -2.13 -3.62
N GLN A 35 5.57 -1.44 -2.59
CA GLN A 35 6.58 -1.96 -1.65
C GLN A 35 5.96 -2.47 -0.34
N SER A 36 6.74 -2.53 0.74
CA SER A 36 6.29 -2.97 2.07
C SER A 36 5.03 -2.32 2.65
N ASN A 37 4.74 -1.06 2.32
CA ASN A 37 3.48 -0.44 2.76
C ASN A 37 2.25 -0.97 1.99
N MET A 38 2.44 -1.43 0.74
CA MET A 38 1.44 -2.23 0.02
C MET A 38 1.43 -3.68 0.53
N GLU A 39 2.60 -4.27 0.87
CA GLU A 39 2.64 -5.61 1.52
C GLU A 39 1.75 -5.62 2.76
N GLY A 40 1.89 -4.63 3.62
CA GLY A 40 1.03 -4.45 4.79
C GLY A 40 1.61 -5.04 6.06
N HIS A 41 2.05 -4.18 6.97
CA HIS A 41 2.68 -4.60 8.23
C HIS A 41 1.81 -4.41 9.47
N ALA A 42 0.53 -4.07 9.28
CA ALA A 42 -0.39 -3.89 10.38
C ALA A 42 -0.90 -5.23 10.89
N LYS A 43 -0.62 -5.56 12.16
CA LYS A 43 -1.11 -6.81 12.75
C LYS A 43 -2.60 -6.71 13.09
N ILE A 44 -3.30 -7.84 13.01
CA ILE A 44 -4.70 -7.99 13.45
C ILE A 44 -4.84 -7.57 14.92
N SER A 45 -3.84 -7.84 15.76
CA SER A 45 -3.82 -7.40 17.16
C SER A 45 -3.95 -5.89 17.34
N THR A 46 -3.67 -5.09 16.30
CA THR A 46 -3.83 -3.63 16.35
C THR A 46 -5.24 -3.12 16.07
N PHE A 47 -6.19 -4.02 15.79
CA PHE A 47 -7.61 -3.69 15.67
C PHE A 47 -8.18 -3.17 16.99
N GLU A 48 -7.59 -3.58 18.12
CA GLU A 48 -8.00 -3.13 19.43
C GLU A 48 -7.97 -1.60 19.57
N ALA A 49 -6.93 -0.96 19.05
CA ALA A 49 -6.81 0.50 19.05
C ALA A 49 -7.90 1.22 18.21
N MET A 50 -8.58 0.51 17.31
CA MET A 50 -9.68 1.06 16.52
C MET A 50 -11.01 1.07 17.29
N ARG A 51 -11.18 0.22 18.32
CA ARG A 51 -12.45 0.10 19.07
C ARG A 51 -12.85 1.38 19.79
N THR A 52 -11.86 2.14 20.24
CA THR A 52 -12.06 3.38 21.00
C THR A 52 -11.88 4.65 20.17
N ASP A 53 -11.41 4.54 18.92
CA ASP A 53 -11.21 5.70 18.04
C ASP A 53 -12.48 5.97 17.22
N PRO A 54 -13.15 7.14 17.39
CA PRO A 54 -14.39 7.44 16.68
C PRO A 54 -14.25 7.47 15.15
N LEU A 55 -13.06 7.75 14.60
CA LEU A 55 -12.82 7.79 13.15
C LEU A 55 -12.68 6.39 12.54
N THR A 56 -12.20 5.42 13.31
CA THR A 56 -11.89 4.08 12.79
C THR A 56 -12.80 2.98 13.34
N LYS A 57 -13.54 3.25 14.42
CA LYS A 57 -14.57 2.35 14.93
C LYS A 57 -15.63 1.95 13.88
N PRO A 58 -16.13 2.86 13.03
CA PRO A 58 -17.04 2.47 11.95
C PRO A 58 -16.36 1.59 10.90
N ILE A 59 -15.07 1.79 10.63
CA ILE A 59 -14.31 0.97 9.68
C ILE A 59 -14.08 -0.43 10.27
N LEU A 60 -13.73 -0.51 11.57
CA LEU A 60 -13.56 -1.77 12.28
C LEU A 60 -14.84 -2.62 12.22
N LYS A 61 -16.02 -2.01 12.37
CA LYS A 61 -17.31 -2.72 12.27
C LYS A 61 -17.49 -3.47 10.95
N GLU A 62 -16.89 -2.96 9.87
CA GLU A 62 -16.93 -3.62 8.55
C GLU A 62 -15.83 -4.70 8.40
N MET A 63 -14.80 -4.65 9.25
CA MET A 63 -13.64 -5.54 9.19
C MET A 63 -13.80 -6.80 10.03
N VAL A 64 -14.71 -6.82 10.99
CA VAL A 64 -14.90 -7.95 11.91
C VAL A 64 -16.35 -8.42 11.98
N ASP A 65 -16.53 -9.72 12.23
CA ASP A 65 -17.82 -10.34 12.52
C ASP A 65 -18.32 -9.98 13.93
N GLU A 66 -19.50 -10.50 14.29
CA GLU A 66 -20.11 -10.31 15.62
C GLU A 66 -19.24 -10.84 16.78
N LYS A 67 -18.34 -11.79 16.49
CA LYS A 67 -17.39 -12.38 17.45
C LYS A 67 -16.07 -11.61 17.50
N GLY A 68 -15.89 -10.60 16.66
CA GLY A 68 -14.67 -9.80 16.56
C GLY A 68 -13.55 -10.43 15.71
N ASN A 69 -13.83 -11.50 14.97
CA ASN A 69 -12.87 -12.09 14.02
C ASN A 69 -12.89 -11.35 12.69
N PRO A 70 -11.78 -11.27 11.94
CA PRO A 70 -11.78 -10.69 10.62
C PRO A 70 -12.82 -11.33 9.68
N VAL A 71 -13.59 -10.50 8.98
CA VAL A 71 -14.57 -11.00 8.00
C VAL A 71 -13.89 -11.67 6.81
N VAL A 72 -14.61 -12.57 6.16
CA VAL A 72 -14.29 -13.06 4.81
C VAL A 72 -15.23 -12.35 3.85
N CYS A 73 -14.68 -11.72 2.81
CA CYS A 73 -15.47 -11.04 1.78
C CYS A 73 -16.25 -12.07 0.95
N ASP A 74 -17.52 -11.78 0.66
CA ASP A 74 -18.40 -12.70 -0.05
C ASP A 74 -18.04 -12.82 -1.53
N GLN A 75 -17.77 -11.67 -2.17
CA GLN A 75 -17.60 -11.55 -3.63
C GLN A 75 -16.18 -11.14 -4.05
N VAL A 76 -15.24 -11.07 -3.09
CA VAL A 76 -13.87 -10.63 -3.36
C VAL A 76 -12.90 -11.78 -3.17
N TRP A 77 -12.18 -12.11 -4.24
CA TRP A 77 -11.05 -13.02 -4.21
C TRP A 77 -9.76 -12.24 -4.41
N ILE A 78 -8.65 -12.81 -3.95
CA ILE A 78 -7.32 -12.23 -4.08
C ILE A 78 -6.33 -13.28 -4.56
N SER A 79 -5.45 -12.88 -5.47
CA SER A 79 -4.15 -13.50 -5.71
C SER A 79 -3.06 -12.55 -5.25
N TYR A 80 -2.15 -13.00 -4.39
CA TYR A 80 -1.05 -12.19 -3.88
C TYR A 80 0.30 -12.83 -4.17
N PHE A 81 1.07 -12.19 -5.05
CA PHE A 81 2.45 -12.55 -5.35
C PHE A 81 3.44 -11.71 -4.53
N THR A 82 4.23 -12.38 -3.70
CA THR A 82 5.15 -11.75 -2.74
C THR A 82 6.30 -12.69 -2.39
N GLY A 83 7.15 -12.27 -1.46
CA GLY A 83 8.31 -13.03 -0.98
C GLY A 83 9.62 -12.27 -1.10
N GLY A 84 10.69 -12.89 -0.63
CA GLY A 84 12.06 -12.41 -0.73
C GLY A 84 12.79 -13.02 -1.94
N ARG A 85 14.13 -12.98 -1.89
CA ARG A 85 14.99 -13.48 -2.97
C ARG A 85 14.76 -14.98 -3.24
N ASP A 86 14.58 -15.77 -2.18
CA ASP A 86 14.63 -17.24 -2.25
C ASP A 86 13.26 -17.91 -1.99
N ASN A 87 12.22 -17.14 -1.71
CA ASN A 87 10.88 -17.64 -1.35
C ASN A 87 9.76 -16.85 -2.05
N MET A 88 10.00 -16.43 -3.29
CA MET A 88 9.00 -15.78 -4.12
C MET A 88 7.84 -16.77 -4.42
N GLY A 89 6.60 -16.35 -4.23
CA GLY A 89 5.46 -17.24 -4.38
C GLY A 89 4.12 -16.53 -4.33
N GLU A 90 3.07 -17.29 -4.60
CA GLU A 90 1.68 -16.84 -4.68
C GLU A 90 0.85 -17.46 -3.55
N GLY A 91 0.04 -16.64 -2.89
CA GLY A 91 -1.06 -17.10 -2.04
C GLY A 91 -2.37 -16.50 -2.53
N PHE A 92 -3.42 -17.31 -2.64
CA PHE A 92 -4.72 -16.88 -3.17
C PHE A 92 -5.89 -17.46 -2.39
N GLY A 93 -7.08 -16.89 -2.56
CA GLY A 93 -8.30 -17.31 -1.85
C GLY A 93 -9.32 -16.18 -1.71
N LYS A 94 -10.42 -16.43 -0.99
CA LYS A 94 -11.37 -15.36 -0.62
C LYS A 94 -10.64 -14.33 0.23
N LEU A 95 -10.90 -13.06 -0.05
CA LEU A 95 -10.26 -11.98 0.68
C LEU A 95 -10.71 -12.00 2.15
N THR A 96 -9.73 -12.04 3.04
CA THR A 96 -9.89 -11.85 4.48
C THR A 96 -8.60 -11.22 5.03
N ALA A 97 -8.49 -11.03 6.34
CA ALA A 97 -7.21 -10.63 6.93
C ALA A 97 -6.14 -11.72 6.72
N GLY A 98 -4.87 -11.33 6.81
CA GLY A 98 -3.73 -12.23 6.67
C GLY A 98 -3.04 -12.14 5.32
N TYR A 99 -3.60 -11.45 4.32
CA TYR A 99 -2.93 -11.07 3.06
C TYR A 99 -1.98 -9.86 3.17
N GLY A 100 -1.66 -9.44 4.39
CA GLY A 100 -0.52 -8.56 4.69
C GLY A 100 0.84 -9.25 4.43
N SER A 101 1.94 -8.65 4.87
CA SER A 101 3.31 -9.18 4.76
C SER A 101 3.45 -10.61 5.31
N ARG A 102 3.79 -11.56 4.43
CA ARG A 102 3.87 -13.00 4.72
C ARG A 102 5.32 -13.51 4.69
N ARG A 103 5.63 -14.49 5.55
CA ARG A 103 6.92 -15.21 5.50
C ARG A 103 6.90 -16.32 4.47
N ASN A 104 5.82 -17.10 4.43
CA ASN A 104 5.52 -18.03 3.35
C ASN A 104 4.37 -17.42 2.53
N PRO A 105 4.55 -17.12 1.23
CA PRO A 105 3.50 -16.53 0.42
C PRO A 105 2.19 -17.34 0.40
N ALA A 106 2.28 -18.68 0.48
CA ALA A 106 1.12 -19.57 0.43
C ALA A 106 0.32 -19.62 1.75
N GLU A 107 0.88 -19.15 2.87
CA GLU A 107 0.25 -19.25 4.19
C GLU A 107 -0.27 -17.88 4.66
N ALA A 108 -1.43 -17.86 5.33
CA ALA A 108 -1.94 -16.64 5.94
C ALA A 108 -0.98 -16.11 7.02
N SER A 109 -0.84 -14.78 7.10
CA SER A 109 -0.11 -14.12 8.18
C SER A 109 -1.07 -13.54 9.23
N ASP A 110 -0.50 -12.94 10.28
CA ASP A 110 -1.25 -12.17 11.28
C ASP A 110 -1.42 -10.69 10.88
N LYS A 111 -1.20 -10.34 9.60
CA LYS A 111 -1.14 -8.95 9.13
C LYS A 111 -2.12 -8.64 8.00
N ILE A 112 -2.42 -7.36 7.88
CA ILE A 112 -3.16 -6.77 6.76
C ILE A 112 -2.32 -5.67 6.10
N GLY A 113 -2.52 -5.51 4.80
CA GLY A 113 -2.22 -4.29 4.07
C GLY A 113 -3.49 -3.53 3.69
N PRO A 114 -3.40 -2.64 2.70
CA PRO A 114 -4.55 -1.88 2.25
C PRO A 114 -5.57 -2.78 1.52
N GLU A 115 -5.18 -4.00 1.08
CA GLU A 115 -6.05 -4.92 0.33
C GLU A 115 -7.32 -5.28 1.08
N PHE A 116 -7.24 -5.45 2.40
CA PHE A 116 -8.37 -5.97 3.17
C PHE A 116 -9.54 -4.97 3.18
N THR A 117 -9.26 -3.73 3.55
CA THR A 117 -10.29 -2.68 3.52
C THR A 117 -10.59 -2.19 2.13
N PHE A 118 -9.63 -2.21 1.19
CA PHE A 118 -9.92 -1.96 -0.21
C PHE A 118 -11.02 -2.90 -0.71
N GLY A 119 -10.87 -4.22 -0.51
CA GLY A 119 -11.85 -5.18 -0.99
C GLY A 119 -13.20 -5.08 -0.27
N ILE A 120 -13.23 -4.88 1.05
CA ILE A 120 -14.47 -4.65 1.80
C ILE A 120 -15.26 -3.47 1.21
N TYR A 121 -14.62 -2.33 0.97
CA TYR A 121 -15.31 -1.16 0.45
C TYR A 121 -15.60 -1.26 -1.05
N ALA A 122 -14.77 -1.96 -1.83
CA ALA A 122 -15.03 -2.25 -3.24
C ALA A 122 -16.29 -3.12 -3.42
N GLN A 123 -16.42 -4.22 -2.68
CA GLN A 123 -17.63 -5.07 -2.79
C GLN A 123 -18.91 -4.32 -2.38
N LYS A 124 -18.82 -3.46 -1.35
CA LYS A 124 -19.97 -2.67 -0.89
C LYS A 124 -20.42 -1.65 -1.94
N ALA A 125 -19.46 -1.05 -2.64
CA ALA A 125 -19.73 -0.03 -3.65
C ALA A 125 -20.22 -0.64 -4.97
N LEU A 126 -19.60 -1.74 -5.44
CA LEU A 126 -19.86 -2.32 -6.75
C LEU A 126 -21.05 -3.30 -6.73
N ARG A 127 -21.13 -4.14 -5.69
CA ARG A 127 -22.04 -5.31 -5.66
C ARG A 127 -21.87 -6.21 -6.89
N GLU A 128 -20.61 -6.42 -7.27
CA GLU A 128 -20.15 -7.20 -8.42
C GLU A 128 -19.06 -8.17 -7.96
N PRO A 129 -18.79 -9.26 -8.70
CA PRO A 129 -17.61 -10.09 -8.48
C PRO A 129 -16.33 -9.24 -8.59
N VAL A 130 -15.43 -9.39 -7.63
CA VAL A 130 -14.15 -8.67 -7.59
C VAL A 130 -12.98 -9.64 -7.46
N LEU A 131 -11.94 -9.38 -8.23
CA LEU A 131 -10.64 -10.03 -8.08
C LEU A 131 -9.56 -8.99 -7.82
N ILE A 132 -8.85 -9.13 -6.70
CA ILE A 132 -7.65 -8.37 -6.42
C ILE A 132 -6.43 -9.16 -6.88
N ILE A 133 -5.58 -8.57 -7.71
CA ILE A 133 -4.26 -9.10 -8.02
C ILE A 133 -3.24 -8.21 -7.32
N LYS A 134 -2.66 -8.71 -6.23
CA LYS A 134 -1.69 -7.98 -5.41
C LYS A 134 -0.27 -8.41 -5.76
N THR A 135 0.62 -7.46 -5.97
CA THR A 135 2.05 -7.68 -6.25
C THR A 135 2.89 -6.71 -5.43
N ALA A 136 3.43 -7.16 -4.31
CA ALA A 136 4.09 -6.25 -3.38
C ALA A 136 5.30 -6.90 -2.71
N TRP A 137 6.38 -6.10 -2.62
CA TRP A 137 7.68 -6.55 -2.14
C TRP A 137 8.43 -5.47 -1.36
N GLY A 138 8.91 -5.81 -0.18
CA GLY A 138 9.71 -4.89 0.64
C GLY A 138 10.98 -4.38 -0.07
N GLY A 139 11.31 -3.12 0.17
CA GLY A 139 12.59 -2.55 -0.25
C GLY A 139 12.72 -2.28 -1.75
N LYS A 140 11.62 -2.10 -2.47
CA LYS A 140 11.61 -1.83 -3.91
C LYS A 140 11.39 -0.37 -4.27
N SER A 141 12.08 0.08 -5.32
CA SER A 141 11.97 1.44 -5.84
C SER A 141 11.38 1.50 -7.26
N ILE A 142 10.83 2.65 -7.64
CA ILE A 142 10.45 2.89 -9.03
C ILE A 142 11.65 3.30 -9.88
N HIS A 143 12.68 3.92 -9.28
CA HIS A 143 13.89 4.26 -10.02
C HIS A 143 14.64 3.04 -10.56
N THR A 144 14.53 1.85 -9.94
CA THR A 144 15.21 0.62 -10.40
C THR A 144 14.25 -0.56 -10.53
N ASP A 145 13.69 -1.08 -9.43
CA ASP A 145 13.01 -2.38 -9.45
C ASP A 145 11.75 -2.40 -10.32
N PHE A 146 10.93 -1.35 -10.21
CA PHE A 146 9.70 -1.16 -10.98
C PHE A 146 9.86 -0.23 -12.17
N ARG A 147 11.11 0.11 -12.55
CA ARG A 147 11.36 1.02 -13.68
C ARG A 147 10.73 0.44 -14.96
N PRO A 148 9.79 1.15 -15.59
CA PRO A 148 9.09 0.65 -16.76
C PRO A 148 9.98 0.75 -18.02
N PRO A 149 9.75 -0.09 -19.05
CA PRO A 149 10.54 -0.09 -20.28
C PRO A 149 10.71 1.29 -20.94
N SER A 150 9.64 2.08 -21.04
CA SER A 150 9.66 3.39 -21.71
C SER A 150 10.40 4.48 -20.94
N ALA A 151 10.72 4.27 -19.66
CA ALA A 151 11.62 5.15 -18.91
C ALA A 151 13.10 4.89 -19.24
N GLY A 152 13.43 3.85 -20.01
CA GLY A 152 14.81 3.50 -20.36
C GLY A 152 15.62 2.91 -19.19
N PRO A 153 16.95 2.78 -19.33
CA PRO A 153 17.81 2.23 -18.28
C PRO A 153 17.90 3.16 -17.05
N TYR A 154 18.44 2.65 -15.94
CA TYR A 154 18.72 3.46 -14.75
C TYR A 154 19.76 4.57 -15.08
N PRO A 155 19.44 5.86 -14.88
CA PRO A 155 20.33 6.95 -15.21
C PRO A 155 21.30 7.23 -14.06
N PHE A 156 22.50 6.67 -14.11
CA PHE A 156 23.56 7.01 -13.14
C PHE A 156 23.95 8.49 -13.25
N SER A 157 24.01 9.20 -12.12
CA SER A 157 24.58 10.55 -12.09
C SER A 157 26.11 10.51 -12.04
N GLU A 158 26.77 11.56 -12.54
CA GLU A 158 28.23 11.70 -12.44
C GLU A 158 28.73 11.56 -11.00
N LYS A 159 28.03 12.22 -10.07
CA LYS A 159 28.31 12.14 -8.63
C LYS A 159 28.14 10.72 -8.08
N GLU A 160 27.14 9.96 -8.54
CA GLU A 160 26.97 8.56 -8.13
C GLU A 160 28.15 7.71 -8.62
N LEU A 161 28.55 7.87 -9.89
CA LEU A 161 29.69 7.18 -10.48
C LEU A 161 31.01 7.53 -9.77
N GLU A 162 31.24 8.80 -9.45
CA GLU A 162 32.40 9.26 -8.69
C GLU A 162 32.44 8.62 -7.29
N ASN A 163 31.31 8.63 -6.57
CA ASN A 163 31.22 8.00 -5.25
C ASN A 163 31.48 6.49 -5.29
N LEU A 164 31.02 5.81 -6.35
CA LEU A 164 31.30 4.39 -6.54
C LEU A 164 32.80 4.14 -6.78
N LYS A 165 33.45 4.95 -7.63
CA LYS A 165 34.90 4.92 -7.86
C LYS A 165 35.68 5.16 -6.56
N ASN A 166 35.32 6.17 -5.79
CA ASN A 166 35.98 6.52 -4.53
C ASN A 166 35.84 5.43 -3.46
N ARG A 167 34.83 4.56 -3.58
CA ARG A 167 34.65 3.37 -2.73
C ARG A 167 35.34 2.12 -3.30
N GLY A 168 36.17 2.26 -4.32
CA GLY A 168 36.88 1.15 -4.97
C GLY A 168 35.99 0.18 -5.73
N ARG A 169 34.77 0.59 -6.13
CA ARG A 169 33.85 -0.29 -6.87
C ARG A 169 34.21 -0.30 -8.36
N ASN A 170 34.14 -1.48 -8.97
CA ASN A 170 34.22 -1.63 -10.43
C ASN A 170 32.94 -1.10 -11.07
N LEU A 171 33.04 -0.02 -11.86
CA LEU A 171 31.88 0.60 -12.48
C LEU A 171 31.19 -0.30 -13.51
N LYS A 172 31.94 -1.10 -14.27
CA LYS A 172 31.35 -1.99 -15.27
C LYS A 172 30.47 -3.05 -14.62
N GLU A 173 30.94 -3.63 -13.51
CA GLU A 173 30.17 -4.60 -12.73
C GLU A 173 28.92 -3.96 -12.11
N VAL A 174 29.06 -2.80 -11.48
CA VAL A 174 27.91 -2.10 -10.87
C VAL A 174 26.85 -1.72 -11.91
N GLN A 175 27.28 -1.27 -13.09
CA GLN A 175 26.36 -0.94 -14.17
C GLN A 175 25.66 -2.18 -14.73
N ALA A 176 26.38 -3.30 -14.88
CA ALA A 176 25.79 -4.57 -15.32
C ALA A 176 24.76 -5.09 -14.29
N GLU A 177 25.11 -5.14 -13.00
CA GLU A 177 24.21 -5.52 -11.92
C GLU A 177 22.95 -4.64 -11.90
N LYS A 178 23.12 -3.32 -12.06
CA LYS A 178 21.99 -2.39 -12.10
C LYS A 178 21.11 -2.62 -13.32
N ALA A 179 21.69 -2.89 -14.48
CA ALA A 179 20.93 -3.20 -15.69
C ALA A 179 20.06 -4.45 -15.50
N GLU A 180 20.60 -5.52 -14.90
CA GLU A 180 19.84 -6.74 -14.58
C GLU A 180 18.69 -6.50 -13.60
N GLN A 181 18.92 -5.65 -12.58
CA GLN A 181 17.90 -5.30 -11.60
C GLN A 181 16.79 -4.41 -12.18
N THR A 182 17.11 -3.61 -13.20
CA THR A 182 16.21 -2.59 -13.75
C THR A 182 14.97 -3.24 -14.36
N GLY A 183 13.80 -2.85 -13.84
CA GLY A 183 12.48 -3.32 -14.28
C GLY A 183 12.18 -4.78 -13.94
N ARG A 184 12.99 -5.46 -13.11
CA ARG A 184 12.74 -6.87 -12.75
C ARG A 184 11.37 -7.06 -12.10
N PHE A 185 11.01 -6.19 -11.15
CA PHE A 185 9.74 -6.29 -10.43
C PHE A 185 8.56 -5.74 -11.23
N TYR A 186 8.82 -4.83 -12.18
CA TYR A 186 7.84 -4.49 -13.22
C TYR A 186 7.45 -5.72 -14.03
N ARG A 187 8.43 -6.47 -14.55
CA ARG A 187 8.20 -7.69 -15.33
C ARG A 187 7.47 -8.76 -14.52
N LEU A 188 7.92 -9.04 -13.29
CA LEU A 188 7.24 -9.98 -12.39
C LEU A 188 5.78 -9.61 -12.12
N MET A 189 5.48 -8.31 -11.92
CA MET A 189 4.11 -7.84 -11.76
C MET A 189 3.26 -8.14 -13.01
N ILE A 190 3.72 -7.73 -14.20
CA ILE A 190 2.98 -7.93 -15.45
C ILE A 190 2.77 -9.43 -15.74
N GLU A 191 3.80 -10.25 -15.54
CA GLU A 191 3.74 -11.70 -15.69
C GLU A 191 2.72 -12.33 -14.74
N HIS A 192 2.72 -11.92 -13.46
CA HIS A 192 1.77 -12.43 -12.49
C HIS A 192 0.33 -12.04 -12.83
N VAL A 193 0.09 -10.78 -13.20
CA VAL A 193 -1.24 -10.32 -13.66
C VAL A 193 -1.72 -11.16 -14.83
N ARG A 194 -0.89 -11.34 -15.87
CA ARG A 194 -1.23 -12.18 -17.03
C ARG A 194 -1.49 -13.63 -16.66
N ARG A 195 -0.70 -14.20 -15.73
CA ARG A 195 -0.89 -15.56 -15.24
C ARG A 195 -2.24 -15.76 -14.56
N VAL A 196 -2.64 -14.82 -13.70
CA VAL A 196 -3.94 -14.89 -13.01
C VAL A 196 -5.09 -14.72 -13.99
N LEU A 197 -5.01 -13.74 -14.89
CA LEU A 197 -6.08 -13.49 -15.87
C LEU A 197 -6.25 -14.61 -16.90
N LYS A 198 -5.19 -15.36 -17.20
CA LYS A 198 -5.25 -16.54 -18.08
C LYS A 198 -6.03 -17.70 -17.46
N ASP A 199 -6.08 -17.77 -16.13
CA ASP A 199 -6.70 -18.87 -15.38
C ASP A 199 -7.37 -18.32 -14.10
N VAL A 200 -8.45 -17.57 -14.30
CA VAL A 200 -9.21 -16.95 -13.22
C VAL A 200 -9.85 -18.00 -12.31
N LYS A 201 -10.38 -19.10 -12.87
CA LYS A 201 -11.03 -20.18 -12.11
C LYS A 201 -10.11 -20.82 -11.07
N ARG A 202 -8.80 -20.86 -11.30
CA ARG A 202 -7.84 -21.29 -10.26
C ARG A 202 -7.88 -20.42 -9.00
N VAL A 203 -8.09 -19.12 -9.16
CA VAL A 203 -8.09 -18.15 -8.05
C VAL A 203 -9.50 -17.90 -7.53
N TYR A 204 -10.50 -17.82 -8.41
CA TYR A 204 -11.92 -17.61 -8.09
C TYR A 204 -12.73 -18.77 -8.71
N PRO A 205 -12.81 -19.94 -8.06
CA PRO A 205 -13.40 -21.15 -8.63
C PRO A 205 -14.86 -21.03 -9.03
N ASP A 206 -15.63 -20.24 -8.27
CA ASP A 206 -17.06 -20.07 -8.49
C ASP A 206 -17.40 -19.07 -9.61
N TYR A 207 -16.41 -18.39 -10.19
CA TYR A 207 -16.63 -17.41 -11.27
C TYR A 207 -16.63 -18.10 -12.64
N ASP A 208 -17.61 -17.78 -13.49
CA ASP A 208 -17.60 -18.25 -14.86
C ASP A 208 -16.76 -17.36 -15.77
N SER A 209 -15.60 -17.86 -16.20
CA SER A 209 -14.67 -17.14 -17.07
C SER A 209 -15.29 -16.65 -18.37
N GLU A 210 -16.38 -17.28 -18.85
CA GLU A 210 -17.10 -16.86 -20.06
C GLU A 210 -17.79 -15.50 -19.89
N ASP A 211 -18.10 -15.08 -18.66
CA ASP A 211 -18.65 -13.74 -18.36
C ASP A 211 -17.58 -12.62 -18.49
N GLY A 212 -16.32 -12.97 -18.79
CA GLY A 212 -15.24 -12.03 -19.08
C GLY A 212 -14.67 -11.32 -17.87
N TYR A 213 -13.86 -10.29 -18.08
CA TYR A 213 -13.36 -9.43 -17.00
C TYR A 213 -13.05 -8.02 -17.48
N GLU A 214 -13.03 -7.07 -16.55
CA GLU A 214 -12.56 -5.71 -16.76
C GLU A 214 -11.37 -5.43 -15.82
N LEU A 215 -10.26 -4.97 -16.39
CA LEU A 215 -9.17 -4.35 -15.61
C LEU A 215 -9.60 -2.96 -15.15
N ALA A 216 -10.36 -2.94 -14.06
CA ALA A 216 -11.08 -1.76 -13.57
C ALA A 216 -10.16 -0.71 -12.94
N GLY A 217 -9.04 -1.15 -12.34
CA GLY A 217 -8.09 -0.18 -11.81
C GLY A 217 -6.82 -0.72 -11.19
N PHE A 218 -5.92 0.21 -10.89
CA PHE A 218 -4.60 -0.04 -10.34
C PHE A 218 -4.35 0.89 -9.15
N ALA A 219 -3.95 0.34 -8.00
CA ALA A 219 -3.52 1.11 -6.83
C ALA A 219 -2.02 0.93 -6.61
N TRP A 220 -1.26 2.01 -6.78
CA TRP A 220 0.17 2.07 -6.55
C TRP A 220 0.48 2.62 -5.15
N PHE A 221 1.19 1.86 -4.32
CA PHE A 221 1.63 2.33 -3.01
C PHE A 221 3.09 1.99 -2.71
N GLN A 222 3.95 2.91 -3.15
CA GLN A 222 5.40 2.84 -3.03
C GLN A 222 5.95 4.24 -2.75
N GLY A 223 7.21 4.36 -2.32
CA GLY A 223 7.91 5.65 -2.40
C GLY A 223 9.05 5.83 -1.41
N TRP A 224 9.05 5.11 -0.27
CA TRP A 224 10.06 5.31 0.77
C TRP A 224 11.49 5.17 0.24
N ASN A 225 11.73 4.14 -0.59
CA ASN A 225 13.06 3.84 -1.10
C ASN A 225 13.56 4.88 -2.10
N ASP A 226 12.67 5.47 -2.90
CA ASP A 226 13.02 6.58 -3.78
C ASP A 226 13.28 7.85 -2.96
N MET A 227 12.45 8.16 -1.95
CA MET A 227 12.67 9.32 -1.08
C MET A 227 14.06 9.30 -0.43
N VAL A 228 14.50 8.15 0.08
CA VAL A 228 15.77 8.02 0.81
C VAL A 228 16.99 7.80 -0.10
N ALA A 229 16.81 7.60 -1.42
CA ALA A 229 17.89 7.37 -2.37
C ALA A 229 18.62 8.65 -2.80
N SER A 230 19.46 9.23 -1.93
CA SER A 230 20.24 10.45 -2.25
C SER A 230 21.20 10.31 -3.43
N GLY A 231 21.63 9.10 -3.77
CA GLY A 231 22.48 8.88 -4.95
C GLY A 231 21.72 9.15 -6.25
N THR A 232 20.48 8.67 -6.31
CA THR A 232 19.54 8.86 -7.42
C THR A 232 18.95 10.27 -7.43
N TYR A 233 18.65 10.82 -6.25
CA TYR A 233 18.05 12.14 -6.07
C TYR A 233 19.00 13.06 -5.28
N PRO A 234 20.09 13.55 -5.89
CA PRO A 234 21.11 14.33 -5.20
C PRO A 234 20.61 15.70 -4.72
N ASN A 235 19.61 16.25 -5.40
CA ASN A 235 18.99 17.54 -5.09
C ASN A 235 17.69 17.40 -4.28
N ARG A 236 17.46 16.23 -3.65
CA ARG A 236 16.25 15.98 -2.87
C ARG A 236 16.00 17.06 -1.82
N GLY A 237 14.74 17.44 -1.64
CA GLY A 237 14.35 18.53 -0.74
C GLY A 237 14.41 19.93 -1.36
N GLN A 238 14.93 20.07 -2.58
CA GLN A 238 14.83 21.30 -3.37
C GLN A 238 13.67 21.20 -4.39
N PRO A 239 13.16 22.34 -4.91
CA PRO A 239 12.25 22.34 -6.06
C PRO A 239 12.82 21.51 -7.22
N GLY A 240 11.99 20.65 -7.81
CA GLY A 240 12.39 19.74 -8.89
C GLY A 240 13.32 18.57 -8.49
N GLY A 241 13.72 18.47 -7.21
CA GLY A 241 14.66 17.46 -6.73
C GLY A 241 14.19 16.00 -6.87
N TYR A 242 12.92 15.79 -7.20
CA TYR A 242 12.30 14.49 -7.43
C TYR A 242 11.56 14.39 -8.77
N ASP A 243 11.79 15.29 -9.74
CA ASP A 243 11.09 15.26 -11.04
C ASP A 243 11.29 13.93 -11.79
N ALA A 244 12.47 13.34 -11.68
CA ALA A 244 12.76 12.02 -12.23
C ALA A 244 11.87 10.89 -11.64
N TYR A 245 11.33 11.06 -10.42
CA TYR A 245 10.31 10.15 -9.87
C TYR A 245 8.97 10.36 -10.60
N SER A 246 8.52 11.61 -10.73
CA SER A 246 7.27 11.98 -11.42
C SER A 246 7.26 11.47 -12.87
N GLU A 247 8.35 11.69 -13.60
CA GLU A 247 8.53 11.23 -14.98
C GLU A 247 8.49 9.70 -15.06
N CYS A 248 9.24 9.00 -14.21
CA CYS A 248 9.27 7.54 -14.18
C CYS A 248 7.88 6.96 -13.85
N LEU A 249 7.14 7.56 -12.92
CA LEU A 249 5.79 7.12 -12.57
C LEU A 249 4.80 7.38 -13.72
N ALA A 250 4.94 8.47 -14.46
CA ALA A 250 4.13 8.71 -15.66
C ALA A 250 4.40 7.64 -16.74
N HIS A 251 5.66 7.30 -16.99
CA HIS A 251 6.02 6.15 -17.85
C HIS A 251 5.41 4.85 -17.34
N PHE A 252 5.42 4.62 -16.02
CA PHE A 252 4.91 3.39 -15.41
C PHE A 252 3.41 3.25 -15.67
N ILE A 253 2.64 4.33 -15.47
CA ILE A 253 1.21 4.33 -15.74
C ILE A 253 0.93 4.00 -17.22
N ARG A 254 1.65 4.63 -18.15
CA ARG A 254 1.49 4.39 -19.60
C ARG A 254 1.84 2.95 -19.97
N ASP A 255 2.95 2.43 -19.48
CA ASP A 255 3.44 1.11 -19.84
C ASP A 255 2.56 0.01 -19.24
N VAL A 256 2.10 0.15 -17.99
CA VAL A 256 1.17 -0.82 -17.39
C VAL A 256 -0.13 -0.89 -18.21
N ARG A 257 -0.72 0.26 -18.56
CA ARG A 257 -1.93 0.31 -19.40
C ARG A 257 -1.70 -0.33 -20.77
N LYS A 258 -0.56 -0.05 -21.41
CA LYS A 258 -0.19 -0.64 -22.70
C LYS A 258 0.00 -2.15 -22.60
N ASP A 259 0.80 -2.63 -21.66
CA ASP A 259 1.18 -4.04 -21.53
C ASP A 259 0.02 -4.93 -21.11
N LEU A 260 -0.94 -4.37 -20.38
CA LEU A 260 -2.18 -5.03 -19.98
C LEU A 260 -3.35 -4.75 -20.94
N LYS A 261 -3.13 -3.98 -22.01
CA LYS A 261 -4.16 -3.60 -23.01
C LYS A 261 -5.40 -2.95 -22.38
N ALA A 262 -5.19 -2.10 -21.38
CA ALA A 262 -6.25 -1.43 -20.62
C ALA A 262 -6.01 0.09 -20.61
N PRO A 263 -6.23 0.80 -21.74
CA PRO A 263 -5.92 2.23 -21.88
C PRO A 263 -6.68 3.12 -20.89
N ASP A 264 -7.91 2.73 -20.54
CA ASP A 264 -8.80 3.49 -19.66
C ASP A 264 -8.75 3.03 -18.19
N MET A 265 -7.84 2.10 -17.85
CA MET A 265 -7.71 1.57 -16.49
C MET A 265 -7.45 2.70 -15.50
N LYS A 266 -8.34 2.85 -14.51
CA LYS A 266 -8.22 3.89 -13.48
C LYS A 266 -6.99 3.64 -12.63
N PHE A 267 -6.35 4.71 -12.16
CA PHE A 267 -5.08 4.60 -11.44
C PHE A 267 -5.09 5.45 -10.17
N VAL A 268 -4.87 4.82 -9.03
CA VAL A 268 -4.72 5.47 -7.73
C VAL A 268 -3.24 5.51 -7.35
N ILE A 269 -2.73 6.71 -7.06
CA ILE A 269 -1.40 6.91 -6.49
C ILE A 269 -1.53 7.16 -4.99
N GLY A 270 -1.07 6.21 -4.18
CA GLY A 270 -0.95 6.39 -2.74
C GLY A 270 0.23 7.29 -2.40
N VAL A 271 0.00 8.59 -2.20
CA VAL A 271 1.03 9.55 -1.79
C VAL A 271 1.44 9.24 -0.36
N MET A 272 2.74 8.99 -0.15
CA MET A 272 3.30 8.53 1.11
C MET A 272 3.06 9.52 2.25
N GLY A 273 2.42 9.05 3.31
CA GLY A 273 2.08 9.78 4.52
C GLY A 273 2.97 9.53 5.71
N VAL A 274 4.06 8.76 5.56
CA VAL A 274 4.97 8.46 6.67
C VAL A 274 5.49 9.75 7.31
N GLY A 275 5.37 9.85 8.64
CA GLY A 275 5.69 11.03 9.44
C GLY A 275 4.53 12.02 9.63
N GLY A 276 3.39 11.81 8.95
CA GLY A 276 2.18 12.59 9.13
C GLY A 276 2.18 13.96 8.44
N PRO A 277 1.28 14.87 8.85
CA PRO A 277 1.22 16.24 8.31
C PRO A 277 2.55 16.99 8.51
N LEU A 278 3.00 17.71 7.47
CA LEU A 278 4.33 18.35 7.45
C LEU A 278 4.50 19.42 8.55
N ASP A 279 3.42 20.13 8.87
CA ASP A 279 3.37 21.15 9.92
C ASP A 279 3.51 20.58 11.34
N LYS A 280 3.44 19.26 11.50
CA LYS A 280 3.56 18.55 12.78
C LYS A 280 4.90 17.84 12.98
N TYR A 281 5.87 18.01 12.08
CA TYR A 281 7.17 17.35 12.21
C TYR A 281 7.98 17.95 13.37
N ALA A 282 8.48 17.08 14.25
CA ALA A 282 9.37 17.48 15.34
C ALA A 282 10.71 18.05 14.83
N SER A 283 11.19 17.59 13.66
CA SER A 283 12.42 18.08 13.05
C SER A 283 12.17 18.67 11.67
N GLN A 284 12.31 19.99 11.58
CA GLN A 284 12.08 20.77 10.35
C GLN A 284 13.04 20.38 9.21
N ARG A 285 14.20 19.77 9.52
CA ARG A 285 15.16 19.30 8.51
C ARG A 285 14.59 18.30 7.51
N TYR A 286 13.55 17.55 7.91
CA TYR A 286 12.93 16.52 7.06
C TYR A 286 11.77 17.04 6.23
N VAL A 287 11.23 18.22 6.57
CA VAL A 287 10.05 18.79 5.89
C VAL A 287 10.29 19.00 4.39
N PRO A 288 11.42 19.58 3.94
CA PRO A 288 11.65 19.78 2.51
C PRO A 288 11.73 18.45 1.74
N ILE A 289 12.43 17.45 2.30
CA ILE A 289 12.58 16.13 1.68
C ILE A 289 11.23 15.41 1.55
N HIS A 290 10.45 15.32 2.64
CA HIS A 290 9.15 14.67 2.60
C HIS A 290 8.12 15.45 1.78
N GLY A 291 8.13 16.78 1.87
CA GLY A 291 7.21 17.65 1.14
C GLY A 291 7.42 17.56 -0.36
N SER A 292 8.63 17.85 -0.84
CA SER A 292 8.97 17.76 -2.27
C SER A 292 8.69 16.37 -2.84
N PHE A 293 9.01 15.31 -2.10
CA PHE A 293 8.73 13.95 -2.56
C PHE A 293 7.23 13.66 -2.68
N ARG A 294 6.41 14.08 -1.71
CA ARG A 294 4.96 13.90 -1.76
C ARG A 294 4.32 14.64 -2.95
N GLU A 295 4.83 15.81 -3.30
CA GLU A 295 4.38 16.54 -4.48
C GLU A 295 4.80 15.83 -5.78
N ALA A 296 6.04 15.33 -5.87
CA ALA A 296 6.49 14.54 -7.00
C ALA A 296 5.65 13.25 -7.20
N MET A 297 5.26 12.59 -6.11
CA MET A 297 4.34 11.45 -6.17
C MET A 297 2.97 11.83 -6.74
N ALA A 298 2.45 13.00 -6.37
CA ALA A 298 1.13 13.45 -6.79
C ALA A 298 1.11 14.01 -8.23
N ALA A 299 2.25 14.50 -8.72
CA ALA A 299 2.36 15.24 -9.97
C ALA A 299 1.75 14.54 -11.20
N PRO A 300 1.89 13.21 -11.41
CA PRO A 300 1.26 12.55 -12.55
C PRO A 300 -0.27 12.71 -12.59
N ALA A 301 -0.96 12.74 -11.44
CA ALA A 301 -2.42 12.90 -11.42
C ALA A 301 -2.89 14.28 -11.97
N SER A 302 -1.99 15.25 -12.07
CA SER A 302 -2.26 16.59 -12.61
C SER A 302 -1.92 16.74 -14.09
N MET A 303 -1.32 15.72 -14.73
CA MET A 303 -0.95 15.80 -16.15
C MET A 303 -2.23 15.77 -17.03
N PRO A 304 -2.31 16.56 -18.12
CA PRO A 304 -3.52 16.67 -18.95
C PRO A 304 -4.08 15.31 -19.42
N GLU A 305 -3.21 14.39 -19.82
CA GLU A 305 -3.57 13.05 -20.30
C GLU A 305 -4.08 12.09 -19.22
N PHE A 306 -3.90 12.45 -17.95
CA PHE A 306 -4.28 11.63 -16.79
C PHE A 306 -5.48 12.20 -16.02
N LYS A 307 -5.99 13.36 -16.44
CA LYS A 307 -7.10 14.05 -15.79
C LYS A 307 -8.37 13.21 -15.83
N GLY A 308 -8.86 12.82 -14.65
CA GLY A 308 -10.09 12.04 -14.49
C GLY A 308 -9.85 10.54 -14.32
N ASP A 309 -8.73 10.02 -14.82
CA ASP A 309 -8.40 8.59 -14.77
C ASP A 309 -7.28 8.25 -13.80
N VAL A 310 -6.56 9.26 -13.30
CA VAL A 310 -5.53 9.12 -12.28
C VAL A 310 -5.85 10.02 -11.10
N MET A 311 -5.82 9.46 -9.88
CA MET A 311 -6.05 10.22 -8.65
C MET A 311 -4.96 9.98 -7.61
N ALA A 312 -4.49 11.04 -6.98
CA ALA A 312 -3.57 11.00 -5.86
C ALA A 312 -4.33 10.93 -4.52
N VAL A 313 -4.11 9.87 -3.75
CA VAL A 313 -4.64 9.71 -2.38
C VAL A 313 -3.54 10.09 -1.39
N ARG A 314 -3.71 11.23 -0.72
CA ARG A 314 -2.78 11.70 0.32
C ARG A 314 -3.01 10.94 1.63
N THR A 315 -2.05 10.13 2.03
CA THR A 315 -2.18 9.26 3.21
C THR A 315 -1.66 9.90 4.52
N ALA A 316 -1.01 11.07 4.45
CA ALA A 316 -0.50 11.79 5.62
C ALA A 316 -1.58 12.09 6.69
N PRO A 317 -2.84 12.44 6.35
CA PRO A 317 -3.91 12.63 7.33
C PRO A 317 -4.33 11.35 8.09
N PHE A 318 -3.87 10.18 7.65
CA PHE A 318 -4.17 8.90 8.30
C PHE A 318 -3.12 8.49 9.34
N TRP A 319 -2.05 9.29 9.47
CA TRP A 319 -0.96 9.04 10.40
C TRP A 319 -1.40 9.04 11.86
N ASP A 320 -0.89 8.09 12.63
CA ASP A 320 -1.15 8.02 14.07
C ASP A 320 -0.28 9.03 14.82
N ALA A 321 -0.82 10.23 15.01
CA ALA A 321 -0.12 11.30 15.71
C ALA A 321 0.15 10.98 17.19
N ARG A 322 -0.64 10.09 17.82
CA ARG A 322 -0.41 9.66 19.21
C ARG A 322 0.84 8.77 19.27
N LEU A 323 0.97 7.80 18.38
CA LEU A 323 2.18 6.99 18.26
C LEU A 323 3.41 7.81 17.86
N GLN A 324 3.25 8.84 17.03
CA GLN A 324 4.35 9.75 16.70
C GLN A 324 4.86 10.51 17.91
N ARG A 325 3.97 11.11 18.72
CA ARG A 325 4.38 11.81 19.95
C ARG A 325 5.16 10.89 20.89
N MET A 326 4.74 9.63 20.98
CA MET A 326 5.47 8.64 21.76
C MET A 326 6.85 8.36 21.19
N GLU A 327 6.99 8.21 19.87
CA GLU A 327 8.28 8.04 19.21
C GLU A 327 9.22 9.23 19.45
N ASP A 328 8.70 10.45 19.32
CA ASP A 328 9.45 11.68 19.58
C ASP A 328 9.89 11.78 21.04
N ASN A 329 9.02 11.42 21.99
CA ASN A 329 9.33 11.40 23.41
C ASN A 329 10.35 10.30 23.76
N GLN A 330 10.28 9.12 23.14
CA GLN A 330 11.34 8.11 23.25
C GLN A 330 12.68 8.62 22.70
N GLY A 331 12.65 9.38 21.60
CA GLY A 331 13.81 10.07 21.05
C GLY A 331 14.47 11.02 22.08
N LYS A 332 13.66 11.84 22.77
CA LYS A 332 14.13 12.73 23.84
C LYS A 332 14.75 11.97 25.00
N ILE A 333 14.16 10.85 25.42
CA ILE A 333 14.69 10.01 26.50
C ILE A 333 16.06 9.43 26.10
N LYS A 334 16.17 8.89 24.87
CA LYS A 334 17.44 8.36 24.35
C LYS A 334 18.50 9.45 24.24
N GLN A 335 18.12 10.65 23.80
CA GLN A 335 19.02 11.80 23.73
C GLN A 335 19.52 12.20 25.12
N MET A 336 18.63 12.28 26.11
CA MET A 336 18.99 12.55 27.50
C MET A 336 19.97 11.49 28.04
N ALA A 337 19.72 10.21 27.78
CA ALA A 337 20.66 9.15 28.17
C ALA A 337 22.05 9.35 27.56
N GLY A 338 22.11 9.81 26.30
CA GLY A 338 23.35 10.22 25.65
C GLY A 338 24.05 11.37 26.37
N PHE A 339 23.30 12.42 26.73
CA PHE A 339 23.83 13.58 27.45
C PHE A 339 24.35 13.24 28.84
N LEU A 340 23.64 12.40 29.60
CA LEU A 340 24.10 11.92 30.90
C LEU A 340 25.42 11.15 30.76
N LYS A 341 25.51 10.25 29.76
CA LYS A 341 26.70 9.44 29.53
C LYS A 341 27.90 10.28 29.06
N SER A 342 27.67 11.28 28.22
CA SER A 342 28.72 12.15 27.69
C SER A 342 29.06 13.34 28.60
N LYS A 343 28.43 13.45 29.77
CA LYS A 343 28.57 14.59 30.70
C LYS A 343 28.36 15.92 29.98
N HIS A 344 27.30 16.00 29.17
CA HIS A 344 27.05 17.17 28.34
C HIS A 344 26.92 18.43 29.22
N LYS A 345 27.63 19.50 28.86
CA LYS A 345 27.79 20.72 29.68
C LYS A 345 26.47 21.37 30.11
N ASP A 346 25.44 21.25 29.28
CA ASP A 346 24.12 21.88 29.47
C ASP A 346 23.07 20.97 30.12
N HIS A 347 23.45 19.76 30.54
CA HIS A 347 22.51 18.75 31.04
C HIS A 347 22.92 18.18 32.42
N PRO A 348 22.03 17.45 33.11
CA PRO A 348 22.39 16.77 34.35
C PRO A 348 23.60 15.84 34.15
N ASN A 349 24.34 15.56 35.22
CA ASN A 349 25.64 14.87 35.18
C ASN A 349 26.79 15.61 34.47
N LYS A 350 26.67 16.93 34.21
CA LYS A 350 27.77 17.73 33.64
C LYS A 350 29.07 17.68 34.45
N ASP A 351 28.96 17.51 35.76
CA ASP A 351 30.08 17.37 36.70
C ASP A 351 30.55 15.92 36.88
N GLY A 352 29.85 14.95 36.29
CA GLY A 352 30.14 13.52 36.45
C GLY A 352 29.71 12.93 37.80
N SER A 353 28.89 13.64 38.59
CA SER A 353 28.46 13.20 39.92
C SER A 353 27.49 12.01 39.93
N MET A 354 26.81 11.73 38.81
CA MET A 354 25.81 10.67 38.73
C MET A 354 26.45 9.34 38.31
N ASP A 355 26.41 8.37 39.22
CA ASP A 355 26.69 6.97 38.90
C ASP A 355 25.60 6.34 38.00
N ALA A 356 25.80 5.10 37.58
CA ALA A 356 24.86 4.41 36.69
C ALA A 356 23.45 4.26 37.29
N LYS A 357 23.33 4.12 38.62
CA LYS A 357 22.05 3.97 39.32
C LYS A 357 21.30 5.29 39.34
N ALA A 358 21.99 6.39 39.63
CA ALA A 358 21.45 7.74 39.60
C ALA A 358 21.03 8.15 38.18
N GLN A 359 21.83 7.82 37.15
CA GLN A 359 21.45 8.05 35.75
C GLN A 359 20.18 7.28 35.37
N LYS A 360 20.08 6.00 35.75
CA LYS A 360 18.87 5.20 35.51
C LYS A 360 17.65 5.81 36.21
N ALA A 361 17.76 6.16 37.50
CA ALA A 361 16.67 6.76 38.26
C ALA A 361 16.19 8.09 37.64
N HIS A 362 17.13 8.92 37.15
CA HIS A 362 16.80 10.15 36.44
C HIS A 362 16.04 9.87 35.14
N LEU A 363 16.50 8.92 34.32
CA LEU A 363 15.83 8.54 33.07
C LEU A 363 14.45 7.94 33.31
N ASP A 364 14.27 7.15 34.38
CA ASP A 364 12.98 6.59 34.76
C ASP A 364 11.98 7.70 35.15
N LYS A 365 12.44 8.72 35.88
CA LYS A 365 11.64 9.90 36.20
C LYS A 365 11.30 10.69 34.94
N TYR A 366 12.29 11.02 34.12
CA TYR A 366 12.10 11.77 32.87
C TYR A 366 11.16 11.05 31.90
N ARG A 367 11.23 9.71 31.83
CA ARG A 367 10.29 8.90 31.05
C ARG A 367 8.85 9.07 31.54
N LYS A 368 8.62 9.01 32.86
CA LYS A 368 7.26 9.16 33.44
C LYS A 368 6.69 10.56 33.23
N GLU A 369 7.55 11.59 33.15
CA GLU A 369 7.14 12.96 32.81
C GLU A 369 6.70 13.09 31.35
N LEU A 370 7.35 12.36 30.44
CA LEU A 370 7.09 12.46 29.00
C LEU A 370 6.04 11.48 28.46
N ILE A 371 5.87 10.33 29.09
CA ILE A 371 5.04 9.23 28.58
C ILE A 371 4.12 8.76 29.70
N SER A 372 2.82 9.01 29.49
CA SER A 372 1.77 8.58 30.42
C SER A 372 1.56 7.07 30.37
N ALA A 373 1.01 6.50 31.45
CA ALA A 373 0.62 5.09 31.49
C ALA A 373 -0.45 4.75 30.42
N GLU A 374 -1.33 5.71 30.12
CA GLU A 374 -2.34 5.58 29.07
C GLU A 374 -1.71 5.50 27.68
N ASP A 375 -0.71 6.35 27.39
CA ASP A 375 0.02 6.28 26.12
C ASP A 375 0.79 4.97 25.99
N ASP A 376 1.45 4.52 27.06
CA ASP A 376 2.12 3.21 27.08
C ASP A 376 1.13 2.06 26.80
N ALA A 377 -0.06 2.10 27.40
CA ALA A 377 -1.11 1.12 27.13
C ALA A 377 -1.59 1.19 25.67
N TYR A 378 -1.80 2.40 25.16
CA TYR A 378 -2.19 2.63 23.77
C TYR A 378 -1.17 2.08 22.77
N ALA A 379 0.14 2.36 22.95
CA ALA A 379 1.15 1.85 22.02
C ALA A 379 1.20 0.32 21.94
N LYS A 380 0.99 -0.37 23.07
CA LYS A 380 0.98 -1.85 23.10
C LYS A 380 -0.09 -2.44 22.20
N VAL A 381 -1.22 -1.74 22.04
CA VAL A 381 -2.35 -2.21 21.22
C VAL A 381 -2.44 -1.52 19.87
N ALA A 382 -1.73 -0.41 19.62
CA ALA A 382 -1.82 0.35 18.37
C ALA A 382 -0.62 0.16 17.43
N ARG A 383 0.50 -0.36 17.94
CA ARG A 383 1.77 -0.48 17.19
C ARG A 383 2.17 -1.95 17.02
N SER A 384 2.44 -2.37 15.79
CA SER A 384 3.03 -3.68 15.49
C SER A 384 4.28 -3.62 14.61
N ASN A 385 4.71 -2.41 14.22
CA ASN A 385 5.91 -2.21 13.41
C ASN A 385 6.53 -0.83 13.64
N ALA A 386 7.61 -0.54 12.93
CA ALA A 386 8.29 0.75 12.97
C ALA A 386 7.55 1.84 12.17
N ALA A 387 7.91 3.10 12.41
CA ALA A 387 7.25 4.26 11.79
C ALA A 387 7.26 4.22 10.25
N TYR A 388 8.35 3.77 9.62
CA TYR A 388 8.43 3.67 8.15
C TYR A 388 7.38 2.71 7.53
N HIS A 389 6.76 1.86 8.37
CA HIS A 389 5.62 1.02 8.05
C HIS A 389 4.30 1.48 8.67
N TYR A 390 4.12 2.80 8.85
CA TYR A 390 2.94 3.38 9.52
C TYR A 390 2.70 2.78 10.91
N PHE A 391 3.78 2.49 11.64
CA PHE A 391 3.76 1.82 12.95
C PHE A 391 3.13 0.41 12.95
N GLY A 392 2.81 -0.16 11.79
CA GLY A 392 1.93 -1.32 11.71
C GLY A 392 0.55 -1.04 12.32
N SER A 393 0.06 0.20 12.21
CA SER A 393 -1.24 0.60 12.77
C SER A 393 -2.38 0.21 11.84
N ALA A 394 -3.29 -0.66 12.29
CA ALA A 394 -4.52 -0.96 11.56
C ALA A 394 -5.39 0.29 11.38
N LYS A 395 -5.37 1.24 12.31
CA LYS A 395 -6.07 2.53 12.17
C LYS A 395 -5.66 3.27 10.90
N THR A 396 -4.36 3.32 10.65
CA THR A 396 -3.83 3.98 9.45
C THR A 396 -4.09 3.13 8.21
N MET A 397 -3.76 1.83 8.26
CA MET A 397 -3.85 0.95 7.09
C MET A 397 -5.29 0.77 6.59
N ALA A 398 -6.25 0.65 7.50
CA ALA A 398 -7.67 0.53 7.18
C ALA A 398 -8.22 1.79 6.46
N ARG A 399 -7.76 2.98 6.87
CA ARG A 399 -8.13 4.24 6.21
C ARG A 399 -7.49 4.36 4.83
N ILE A 400 -6.26 3.88 4.65
CA ILE A 400 -5.57 3.86 3.35
C ILE A 400 -6.33 2.98 2.35
N GLY A 401 -6.61 1.72 2.72
CA GLY A 401 -7.32 0.79 1.82
C GLY A 401 -8.72 1.27 1.47
N LYS A 402 -9.48 1.78 2.45
CA LYS A 402 -10.76 2.45 2.22
C LYS A 402 -10.64 3.62 1.23
N ALA A 403 -9.67 4.51 1.44
CA ALA A 403 -9.49 5.68 0.58
C ALA A 403 -9.08 5.31 -0.85
N PHE A 404 -8.30 4.24 -1.03
CA PHE A 404 -8.00 3.71 -2.37
C PHE A 404 -9.25 3.19 -3.07
N ALA A 405 -10.11 2.44 -2.36
CA ALA A 405 -11.38 1.98 -2.92
C ALA A 405 -12.29 3.16 -3.28
N GLU A 406 -12.46 4.13 -2.37
CA GLU A 406 -13.30 5.31 -2.63
C GLU A 406 -12.80 6.15 -3.82
N ALA A 407 -11.49 6.37 -3.94
CA ALA A 407 -10.91 7.08 -5.08
C ALA A 407 -11.13 6.32 -6.40
N MET A 408 -10.98 4.98 -6.39
CA MET A 408 -11.25 4.15 -7.56
C MET A 408 -12.71 4.30 -8.00
N MET A 409 -13.65 4.15 -7.06
CA MET A 409 -15.08 4.25 -7.32
C MET A 409 -15.52 5.65 -7.76
N GLN A 410 -14.84 6.70 -7.28
CA GLN A 410 -15.10 8.07 -7.72
C GLN A 410 -14.74 8.27 -9.20
N MET A 411 -13.64 7.67 -9.67
CA MET A 411 -13.25 7.74 -11.09
C MET A 411 -14.13 6.87 -11.98
N SER A 412 -14.61 5.72 -11.49
CA SER A 412 -15.46 4.81 -12.28
C SER A 412 -16.91 5.28 -12.45
N LYS A 413 -17.35 6.32 -11.72
CA LYS A 413 -18.71 6.90 -11.82
C LYS A 413 -18.81 8.07 -12.81
N LYS A 414 -17.68 8.54 -13.33
CA LYS A 414 -17.58 9.60 -14.33
C LYS A 414 -17.31 8.98 -15.68
#